data_AF-A0A1M4Y9L7-F1
#
_entry.id   AF-A0A1M4Y9L7-F1
#
_cell.length_a   1.000
_cell.length_b   1.000
_cell.length_c   1.000
_cell.angle_alpha   90.00
_cell.angle_beta   90.00
_cell.angle_gamma   90.00
#
_symmetry.space_group_name_H-M   'P 1'
#
loop_
_entity.id
_entity.type
_entity.pdbx_description
1 polymer ?
#
loop_
_entity_poly.entity_id
_entity_poly.type
_entity_poly.pdbx_seq_one_letter_code
_entity_poly.pdbx_strand_id
1 'polypeptide(L)' 'MKNARQNVECTIEKLQTAKNDLKNALSTVEKDENRKNIQCSLEAVENALRQTENTINNYVEH' A
#
# COMPACT_ATOMS: atom_id res chain seq x y z
N MET A 1 21.06 -11.00 -0.48
CA MET A 1 20.42 -9.79 -1.06
C MET A 1 19.19 -10.23 -1.81
N LYS A 2 18.08 -9.49 -1.71
CA LYS A 2 16.89 -9.73 -2.53
C LYS A 2 17.15 -9.21 -3.94
N ASN A 3 16.75 -9.95 -4.97
CA ASN A 3 16.76 -9.44 -6.34
C ASN A 3 15.67 -8.37 -6.51
N ALA A 4 15.68 -7.63 -7.62
CA ALA A 4 14.75 -6.53 -7.84
C ALA A 4 13.28 -6.98 -7.77
N ARG A 5 12.96 -8.15 -8.35
CA ARG A 5 11.64 -8.78 -8.26
C ARG A 5 11.19 -9.02 -6.81
N GLN A 6 12.04 -9.64 -6.00
CA GLN A 6 11.80 -9.92 -4.58
C GLN A 6 11.65 -8.64 -3.74
N ASN A 7 12.31 -7.54 -4.13
CA ASN A 7 12.10 -6.24 -3.51
C ASN A 7 10.72 -5.64 -3.85
N VAL A 8 10.25 -5.83 -5.10
CA VAL A 8 8.90 -5.42 -5.52
C VAL A 8 7.84 -6.24 -4.77
N GLU A 9 7.98 -7.56 -4.72
CA GLU A 9 7.07 -8.44 -3.96
C GLU A 9 7.02 -8.05 -2.47
N CYS A 10 8.17 -7.80 -1.85
CA CYS A 10 8.24 -7.34 -0.46
C CYS A 10 7.59 -5.96 -0.27
N THR A 11 7.64 -5.09 -1.28
CA THR A 11 6.97 -3.79 -1.23
C THR A 11 5.45 -3.94 -1.28
N ILE A 12 4.94 -4.86 -2.10
CA ILE A 12 3.50 -5.21 -2.16
C ILE A 12 3.01 -5.65 -0.78
N GLU A 13 3.73 -6.57 -0.11
CA GLU A 13 3.37 -7.03 1.24
C GLU A 13 3.27 -5.86 2.24
N LYS A 14 4.26 -4.97 2.25
CA LYS A 14 4.28 -3.80 3.16
C LYS A 14 3.13 -2.84 2.88
N LEU A 15 2.80 -2.60 1.60
CA LEU A 15 1.68 -1.75 1.20
C LEU A 15 0.34 -2.38 1.61
N GLN A 16 0.20 -3.71 1.53
CA GLN A 16 -0.99 -4.41 2.04
C GLN A 16 -1.14 -4.28 3.55
N THR A 17 -0.05 -4.40 4.32
CA THR A 17 -0.06 -4.16 5.77
C THR A 17 -0.48 -2.72 6.08
N ALA A 18 0.16 -1.72 5.44
CA ALA A 18 -0.18 -0.31 5.64
C ALA A 18 -1.65 0.00 5.31
N LYS A 19 -2.18 -0.60 4.23
CA LYS A 19 -3.60 -0.49 3.86
C LYS A 19 -4.52 -0.99 4.97
N ASN A 20 -4.20 -2.14 5.56
CA ASN A 20 -5.00 -2.72 6.64
C ASN A 20 -4.92 -1.87 7.91
N ASP A 21 -3.74 -1.37 8.27
CA ASP A 21 -3.56 -0.48 9.42
C ASP A 21 -4.36 0.82 9.27
N LEU A 22 -4.37 1.41 8.06
CA LEU A 22 -5.17 2.60 7.76
C LEU A 22 -6.68 2.32 7.82
N LYS A 23 -7.15 1.16 7.33
CA LYS A 23 -8.55 0.73 7.47
C LYS A 23 -8.95 0.56 8.93
N ASN A 24 -8.07 -0.02 9.75
CA ASN A 24 -8.29 -0.14 11.19
C ASN A 24 -8.34 1.24 11.85
N ALA A 25 -7.44 2.16 11.48
CA ALA A 25 -7.44 3.53 11.99
C ALA A 25 -8.73 4.29 11.64
N LEU A 26 -9.29 4.09 10.44
CA LEU A 26 -10.60 4.66 10.07
C LEU A 26 -11.74 4.17 10.96
N SER A 27 -11.65 2.95 11.48
CA SER A 27 -12.68 2.39 12.37
C SER A 27 -12.64 2.95 13.79
N THR A 28 -11.51 3.50 14.22
CA THR A 28 -11.30 3.99 15.60
C THR A 28 -11.20 5.50 15.70
N VAL A 29 -10.97 6.21 14.59
CA VAL A 29 -10.84 7.66 14.60
C VAL A 29 -12.18 8.35 14.89
N GLU A 30 -12.18 9.28 15.83
CA GLU A 30 -13.40 10.01 16.25
C GLU A 30 -13.56 11.34 15.50
N LYS A 31 -12.46 12.04 15.21
CA LYS A 31 -12.48 13.36 14.57
C LYS A 31 -12.57 13.24 13.05
N ASP A 32 -13.52 13.93 12.44
CA ASP A 32 -13.75 13.90 10.99
C ASP A 32 -12.56 14.41 10.16
N GLU A 33 -11.84 15.42 10.65
CA GLU A 33 -10.62 15.89 9.98
C GLU A 33 -9.55 14.79 9.92
N ASN A 34 -9.33 14.08 11.03
CA ASN A 34 -8.41 12.95 11.07
C ASN A 34 -8.90 11.81 10.19
N ARG A 35 -10.22 11.53 10.17
CA ARG A 35 -10.82 10.55 9.26
C ARG A 35 -10.50 10.87 7.81
N LYS A 36 -10.69 12.13 7.40
CA LYS A 36 -10.37 12.59 6.04
C LYS A 36 -8.89 12.40 5.71
N ASN A 37 -7.99 12.78 6.62
CA ASN A 37 -6.55 12.62 6.43
C ASN A 37 -6.13 11.14 6.31
N ILE A 38 -6.70 10.26 7.13
CA ILE A 38 -6.46 8.81 7.06
C ILE A 38 -7.01 8.26 5.75
N GLN A 39 -8.18 8.72 5.30
CA GLN A 39 -8.79 8.28 4.04
C GLN A 39 -7.94 8.70 2.82
N CYS A 40 -7.44 9.93 2.79
CA CYS A 40 -6.50 10.36 1.74
C CYS A 40 -5.21 9.52 1.75
N SER A 41 -4.71 9.16 2.94
CA SER A 41 -3.53 8.29 3.07
C SER A 41 -3.82 6.88 2.57
N LEU A 42 -5.02 6.33 2.85
CA LEU A 42 -5.46 5.03 2.39
C LEU A 42 -5.54 4.99 0.85
N GLU A 43 -6.15 6.00 0.23
CA GLU A 43 -6.23 6.11 -1.24
C GLU A 43 -4.85 6.16 -1.89
N ALA A 44 -3.89 6.88 -1.28
CA ALA A 44 -2.51 6.93 -1.75
C ALA A 44 -1.83 5.55 -1.69
N VAL A 45 -2.02 4.82 -0.60
CA VAL A 45 -1.49 3.45 -0.43
C VAL A 45 -2.13 2.48 -1.42
N GLU A 46 -3.44 2.56 -1.66
CA GLU A 46 -4.13 1.72 -2.64
C GLU A 46 -3.63 1.99 -4.07
N ASN A 47 -3.39 3.26 -4.43
CA ASN A 47 -2.80 3.59 -5.72
C ASN A 47 -1.36 3.08 -5.85
N ALA A 48 -0.54 3.23 -4.81
CA ALA A 48 0.82 2.71 -4.80
C ALA A 48 0.86 1.18 -4.90
N LEU A 49 -0.04 0.49 -4.21
CA LEU A 49 -0.20 -0.97 -4.27
C LEU A 49 -0.51 -1.41 -5.71
N ARG A 50 -1.51 -0.79 -6.35
CA ARG A 50 -1.88 -1.08 -7.74
C ARG A 50 -0.71 -0.86 -8.71
N GLN A 51 0.04 0.23 -8.56
CA GLN A 51 1.21 0.50 -9.40
C GLN A 51 2.30 -0.56 -9.20
N THR A 52 2.53 -0.99 -7.95
CA THR A 52 3.54 -2.00 -7.62
C THR A 52 3.12 -3.39 -8.12
N GLU A 53 1.84 -3.73 -8.02
CA GLU A 53 1.25 -4.95 -8.61
C GLU A 53 1.38 -4.94 -10.14
N ASN A 54 1.17 -3.79 -10.79
CA ASN A 54 1.43 -3.66 -12.23
C ASN A 54 2.92 -3.86 -12.56
N THR A 55 3.83 -3.34 -11.74
CA THR A 55 5.27 -3.54 -11.93
C THR A 55 5.63 -5.02 -11.88
N ILE A 56 5.13 -5.80 -10.91
CA ILE A 56 5.43 -7.23 -10.82
C ILE A 56 4.80 -8.02 -11.97
N ASN A 57 3.58 -7.68 -12.38
CA ASN A 57 2.87 -8.36 -13.46
C ASN A 57 3.54 -8.17 -14.83
N ASN A 58 4.21 -7.03 -15.02
CA ASN A 58 4.95 -6.72 -16.25
C ASN A 58 6.47 -6.91 -16.09
N TYR A 59 6.90 -7.51 -14.98
CA TYR A 59 8.32 -7.67 -14.69
C TYR A 59 8.93 -8.72 -15.62
N VAL A 60 9.91 -8.31 -16.43
CA VAL A 60 10.68 -9.20 -17.30
C VAL A 60 12.07 -9.41 -16.69
N GLU A 61 12.41 -10.65 -16.37
CA GLU A 61 13.80 -11.03 -16.03
C GLU A 61 14.58 -11.29 -17.33
N HIS A 62 15.77 -10.68 -17.45
CA HIS A 62 16.72 -10.93 -18.53
C HIS A 62 17.53 -12.19 -18.28
#